data_AF-A0A536GJV4-F1
#
_entry.id   AF-A0A536GJV4-F1
#
_cell.length_a   1.000
_cell.length_b   1.000
_cell.length_c   1.000
_cell.angle_alpha   90.00
_cell.angle_beta   90.00
_cell.angle_gamma   90.00
#
_symmetry.space_group_name_H-M   'P 1'
#
loop_
_entity.id
_entity.type
_entity.pdbx_description
1 polymer ?
#
loop_
_entity_poly.entity_id
_entity_poly.type
_entity_poly.pdbx_seq_one_letter_code
_entity_poly.pdbx_strand_id
1 'polypeptide(L)'
;MREPRLIGTTARSAWLGGLVVGVAAGFGTLEFPTLGWLLVIAFAVGAIVSRRPLPAAAGLLTGLGMSWVVLLGRVALTCRATDGELGCHAPGIEPWLAVGLGMLATGVMLTVLEVARQRRSR
;
A
#
# COMPACT_ATOMS: atom_id res chain seq x y z
N MET A 1 -23.67 20.39 -25.99
CA MET A 1 -22.55 19.43 -25.85
C MET A 1 -22.21 19.36 -24.37
N ARG A 2 -22.44 18.21 -23.72
CA ARG A 2 -22.15 18.00 -22.28
C ARG A 2 -20.69 17.56 -22.15
N GLU A 3 -19.86 18.37 -21.51
CA GLU A 3 -18.49 18.00 -21.20
C GLU A 3 -18.46 16.73 -20.32
N PRO A 4 -17.66 15.71 -20.68
CA PRO A 4 -17.55 14.50 -19.87
C PRO A 4 -16.86 14.81 -18.54
N ARG A 5 -17.42 14.26 -17.46
CA ARG A 5 -17.03 14.43 -16.06
C ARG A 5 -15.57 14.00 -15.79
N LEU A 6 -14.59 14.85 -16.07
CA LEU A 6 -13.15 14.63 -15.86
C LEU A 6 -12.69 14.69 -14.39
N ILE A 7 -13.57 15.10 -13.46
CA ILE A 7 -13.20 15.30 -12.05
C ILE A 7 -13.06 13.96 -11.30
N GLY A 8 -13.77 12.91 -11.73
CA GLY A 8 -13.72 11.59 -11.09
C GLY A 8 -12.57 10.69 -11.57
N THR A 9 -12.10 10.88 -12.81
CA THR A 9 -11.04 10.04 -13.41
C THR A 9 -9.66 10.34 -12.83
N THR A 10 -9.37 11.60 -12.52
CA THR A 10 -8.06 12.03 -11.97
C THR A 10 -7.79 11.50 -10.56
N ALA A 11 -8.80 11.47 -9.69
CA ALA A 11 -8.66 10.88 -8.36
C ALA A 11 -8.46 9.35 -8.44
N ARG A 12 -9.19 8.68 -9.34
CA ARG A 12 -9.04 7.25 -9.57
C ARG A 12 -7.69 6.89 -10.17
N SER A 13 -7.20 7.65 -11.15
CA SER A 13 -5.89 7.42 -11.76
C SER A 13 -4.76 7.68 -10.76
N ALA A 14 -4.87 8.71 -9.92
CA ALA A 14 -3.92 8.96 -8.85
C ALA A 14 -3.89 7.82 -7.82
N TRP A 15 -5.05 7.30 -7.42
CA TRP A 15 -5.15 6.14 -6.53
C TRP A 15 -4.53 4.88 -7.14
N LEU A 16 -4.83 4.59 -8.42
CA LEU A 16 -4.25 3.46 -9.13
C LEU A 16 -2.73 3.61 -9.30
N GLY A 17 -2.25 4.81 -9.61
CA GLY A 17 -0.81 5.10 -9.70
C GLY A 17 -0.11 4.85 -8.38
N GLY A 18 -0.69 5.34 -7.28
CA GLY A 18 -0.21 5.05 -5.93
C GLY A 18 -0.20 3.56 -5.63
N LEU A 19 -1.28 2.84 -5.95
CA LEU A 19 -1.39 1.39 -5.73
C LEU A 19 -0.28 0.61 -6.45
N VAL A 20 -0.08 0.88 -7.74
CA VAL A 20 0.95 0.20 -8.55
C VAL A 20 2.33 0.47 -8.00
N VAL A 21 2.65 1.73 -7.68
CA VAL A 21 3.93 2.09 -7.09
C VAL A 21 4.09 1.45 -5.70
N GLY A 22 3.03 1.39 -4.91
CA GLY A 22 3.03 0.76 -3.59
C GLY A 22 3.34 -0.73 -3.66
N VAL A 23 2.75 -1.45 -4.62
CA VAL A 23 3.05 -2.88 -4.86
C VAL A 23 4.49 -3.06 -5.32
N ALA A 24 4.94 -2.27 -6.30
CA ALA A 24 6.30 -2.37 -6.83
C ALA A 24 7.36 -2.05 -5.76
N ALA A 25 7.14 -0.99 -4.98
CA ALA A 25 8.04 -0.61 -3.89
C ALA A 25 7.95 -1.57 -2.71
N GLY A 26 6.80 -2.17 -2.44
CA GLY A 26 6.63 -3.19 -1.40
C GLY A 26 7.38 -4.48 -1.71
N PHE A 27 7.36 -4.90 -2.96
CA PHE A 27 8.24 -5.98 -3.42
C PHE A 27 9.71 -5.55 -3.40
N GLY A 28 10.01 -4.36 -3.92
CA GLY A 28 11.36 -3.81 -3.98
C GLY A 28 12.01 -3.62 -2.60
N THR A 29 11.24 -3.28 -1.56
CA THR A 29 11.76 -3.13 -0.18
C THR A 29 12.17 -4.46 0.45
N LEU A 30 11.58 -5.58 -0.01
CA LEU A 30 11.94 -6.91 0.48
C LEU A 30 13.19 -7.44 -0.22
N GLU A 31 13.36 -7.17 -1.51
CA GLU A 31 14.55 -7.58 -2.29
C GLU A 31 15.74 -6.63 -2.06
N PHE A 32 15.50 -5.33 -2.15
CA PHE A 32 16.50 -4.26 -2.05
C PHE A 32 15.96 -3.12 -1.17
N PRO A 33 16.11 -3.22 0.17
CA PRO A 33 15.49 -2.31 1.13
C PRO A 33 15.68 -0.83 0.79
N THR A 34 16.91 -0.45 0.46
CA THR A 34 17.27 0.94 0.12
C THR A 34 16.55 1.45 -1.14
N LEU A 35 16.51 0.66 -2.22
CA LEU A 35 15.84 1.05 -3.47
C LEU A 35 14.32 1.11 -3.32
N GLY A 36 13.74 0.14 -2.61
CA GLY A 36 12.31 0.13 -2.34
C GLY A 36 11.87 1.37 -1.53
N TRP A 37 12.59 1.71 -0.46
CA TRP A 37 12.28 2.90 0.34
C TRP A 37 12.49 4.20 -0.45
N LEU A 38 13.51 4.28 -1.31
CA LEU A 38 13.71 5.41 -2.21
C LEU A 38 12.52 5.63 -3.13
N LEU A 39 11.94 4.56 -3.70
CA LEU A 39 10.73 4.66 -4.53
C LEU A 39 9.51 5.15 -3.73
N VAL A 40 9.30 4.62 -2.53
CA VAL A 40 8.21 5.07 -1.64
C VAL A 40 8.36 6.56 -1.34
N ILE A 41 9.55 7.00 -0.93
CA ILE A 41 9.80 8.40 -0.57
C ILE A 41 9.67 9.32 -1.78
N ALA A 42 10.28 8.98 -2.91
CA ALA A 42 10.20 9.79 -4.12
C ALA A 42 8.75 9.99 -4.58
N PHE A 43 7.96 8.91 -4.58
CA PHE A 43 6.56 8.98 -4.94
C PHE A 43 5.72 9.73 -3.90
N ALA A 44 5.95 9.49 -2.60
CA ALA A 44 5.26 10.19 -1.53
C ALA A 44 5.50 11.70 -1.57
N VAL A 45 6.76 12.13 -1.78
CA VAL A 45 7.11 13.55 -1.93
C VAL A 45 6.40 14.14 -3.16
N GLY A 46 6.46 13.46 -4.31
CA GLY A 46 5.74 13.90 -5.51
C GLY A 46 4.23 14.01 -5.31
N ALA A 47 3.64 13.05 -4.58
CA ALA A 47 2.23 13.07 -4.24
C ALA A 47 1.86 14.22 -3.29
N ILE A 48 2.68 14.48 -2.25
CA ILE A 48 2.48 15.58 -1.30
C ILE A 48 2.56 16.95 -1.98
N VAL A 49 3.48 17.12 -2.92
CA VAL A 49 3.63 18.37 -3.69
C VAL A 49 2.48 18.56 -4.70
N SER A 50 1.73 17.50 -5.03
CA SER A 50 0.59 17.58 -5.93
C SER A 50 -0.64 18.21 -5.26
N ARG A 51 -1.55 18.79 -6.06
CA ARG A 51 -2.79 19.44 -5.55
C ARG A 51 -3.76 18.49 -4.83
N ARG A 52 -3.61 17.16 -4.96
CA ARG A 52 -4.51 16.15 -4.38
C ARG A 52 -3.72 14.93 -3.89
N PRO A 53 -3.03 15.02 -2.74
CA PRO A 53 -2.14 13.97 -2.24
C PRO A 53 -2.90 12.72 -1.73
N LEU A 54 -4.11 12.92 -1.21
CA LEU A 54 -4.90 11.90 -0.52
C LEU A 54 -5.15 10.61 -1.34
N PRO A 55 -5.67 10.67 -2.58
CA PRO A 55 -5.92 9.45 -3.36
C PRO A 55 -4.62 8.68 -3.68
N ALA A 56 -3.54 9.38 -4.03
CA ALA A 56 -2.26 8.75 -4.35
C ALA A 56 -1.61 8.10 -3.11
N ALA A 57 -1.66 8.79 -1.96
CA ALA A 57 -1.15 8.25 -0.69
C ALA A 57 -1.97 7.04 -0.23
N ALA A 58 -3.30 7.08 -0.38
CA ALA A 58 -4.18 5.96 -0.03
C ALA A 58 -3.85 4.72 -0.89
N GLY A 59 -3.68 4.90 -2.20
CA GLY A 59 -3.23 3.84 -3.10
C GLY A 59 -1.87 3.28 -2.70
N LEU A 60 -0.89 4.15 -2.47
CA LEU A 60 0.48 3.78 -2.07
C LEU A 60 0.50 2.91 -0.81
N LEU A 61 -0.15 3.37 0.25
CA LEU A 61 -0.22 2.66 1.53
C LEU A 61 -0.96 1.33 1.41
N THR A 62 -2.02 1.28 0.59
CA THR A 62 -2.77 0.04 0.35
C THR A 62 -1.91 -0.98 -0.39
N GLY A 63 -1.23 -0.58 -1.47
CA GLY A 63 -0.38 -1.48 -2.26
C GLY A 63 0.84 -1.97 -1.46
N LEU A 64 1.50 -1.05 -0.75
CA LEU A 64 2.66 -1.34 0.08
C LEU A 64 2.27 -2.31 1.22
N GLY A 65 1.25 -1.96 2.00
CA GLY A 65 0.76 -2.78 3.11
C GLY A 65 0.26 -4.15 2.64
N MET A 66 -0.48 -4.22 1.53
CA MET A 66 -0.97 -5.48 0.98
C MET A 66 0.17 -6.41 0.57
N SER A 67 1.17 -5.90 -0.14
CA SER A 67 2.33 -6.72 -0.57
C SER A 67 3.08 -7.31 0.62
N TRP A 68 3.32 -6.50 1.66
CA TRP A 68 3.96 -6.94 2.89
C TRP A 68 3.13 -7.98 3.65
N VAL A 69 1.84 -7.73 3.85
CA VAL A 69 0.94 -8.67 4.54
C VAL A 69 0.88 -10.01 3.80
N VAL A 70 0.79 -10.00 2.48
CA VAL A 70 0.74 -11.22 1.67
C VAL A 70 2.05 -11.99 1.74
N LEU A 71 3.20 -11.32 1.56
CA LEU A 71 4.51 -11.97 1.51
C LEU A 71 4.94 -12.47 2.90
N LEU A 72 4.86 -11.62 3.92
CA LEU A 72 5.21 -11.99 5.29
C LEU A 72 4.19 -12.97 5.89
N GLY A 73 2.90 -12.80 5.59
CA GLY A 73 1.86 -13.72 6.01
C GLY A 73 2.02 -15.11 5.39
N ARG A 74 2.44 -15.18 4.12
CA ARG A 74 2.79 -16.46 3.49
C ARG A 74 3.92 -17.16 4.24
N VAL A 75 5.00 -16.44 4.56
CA VAL A 75 6.14 -16.98 5.33
C VAL A 75 5.68 -17.49 6.71
N ALA A 76 4.86 -16.70 7.41
CA ALA A 76 4.31 -17.08 8.70
C ALA A 76 3.47 -18.37 8.64
N LEU A 77 2.66 -18.54 7.59
CA LEU A 77 1.83 -19.73 7.39
C LEU A 77 2.67 -20.95 7.00
N THR A 78 3.64 -20.80 6.09
CA THR A 78 4.48 -21.91 5.64
C THR A 78 5.37 -22.46 6.76
N CYS A 79 5.89 -21.58 7.62
CA CYS A 79 6.73 -22.00 8.73
C CYS A 79 5.94 -22.57 9.91
N ARG A 80 4.63 -22.26 10.05
CA ARG A 80 3.73 -22.94 10.99
C ARG A 80 3.21 -24.30 10.49
N ALA A 81 3.09 -24.49 9.18
CA ALA A 81 2.56 -25.75 8.63
C ALA A 81 3.60 -26.89 8.60
N THR A 82 4.87 -26.58 8.81
CA THR A 82 5.99 -27.52 8.69
C THR A 82 6.55 -27.83 10.08
N ASP A 83 5.76 -28.49 10.93
CA ASP A 83 6.16 -28.98 12.27
C ASP A 83 7.14 -30.18 12.21
N GLY A 84 7.98 -30.26 11.19
CA GLY A 84 8.93 -31.36 10.98
C GLY A 84 10.37 -30.96 11.33
N GLU A 85 10.83 -31.40 12.51
CA GLU A 85 12.20 -31.57 13.09
C GLU A 85 13.38 -30.60 12.79
N LEU A 86 13.32 -29.72 11.79
CA LEU A 86 14.28 -28.63 11.55
C LEU A 86 13.49 -27.30 11.56
N GLY A 87 13.07 -26.90 12.76
CA GLY A 87 12.09 -25.83 12.98
C GLY A 87 12.37 -24.56 12.19
N CYS A 88 11.49 -24.24 11.24
CA CYS A 88 11.44 -22.91 10.64
C CYS A 88 10.95 -21.93 11.71
N HIS A 89 11.88 -21.43 12.50
CA HIS A 89 11.63 -20.33 13.42
C HIS A 89 12.05 -19.05 12.72
N ALA A 90 11.09 -18.17 12.44
CA ALA A 90 11.31 -16.83 11.91
C ALA A 90 11.06 -15.78 13.01
N PRO A 91 11.93 -15.71 14.04
CA PRO A 91 11.81 -14.69 15.08
C PRO A 91 12.01 -13.30 14.44
N GLY A 92 11.10 -12.37 14.75
CA GLY A 92 11.24 -10.97 14.33
C GLY A 92 10.47 -10.56 13.06
N ILE A 93 9.62 -11.41 12.47
CA ILE A 93 8.74 -10.99 11.36
C ILE A 93 7.47 -10.29 11.84
N GLU A 94 7.04 -10.54 13.08
CA GLU A 94 5.81 -10.01 13.66
C GLU A 94 5.74 -8.47 13.67
N PRO A 95 6.81 -7.73 14.04
CA PRO A 95 6.80 -6.28 13.98
C PRO A 95 6.56 -5.76 12.57
N TRP A 96 7.20 -6.37 11.57
CA TRP A 96 7.07 -5.96 10.16
C TRP A 96 5.70 -6.30 9.59
N LEU A 97 5.11 -7.43 10.00
CA LEU A 97 3.74 -7.79 9.65
C LEU A 97 2.72 -6.81 10.26
N ALA A 98 2.92 -6.40 11.52
CA ALA A 98 2.11 -5.38 12.17
C ALA A 98 2.21 -4.01 11.45
N VAL A 99 3.42 -3.63 11.02
CA VAL A 99 3.64 -2.41 10.22
C VAL A 99 2.88 -2.51 8.88
N GLY A 100 2.98 -3.64 8.18
CA GLY A 100 2.27 -3.87 6.92
C GLY A 100 0.74 -3.79 7.09
N LEU A 101 0.20 -4.39 8.15
CA LEU A 101 -1.22 -4.29 8.51
C LEU A 101 -1.63 -2.85 8.82
N GLY A 102 -0.81 -2.11 9.57
CA GLY A 102 -1.06 -0.70 9.88
C GLY A 102 -1.11 0.18 8.64
N MET A 103 -0.16 -0.02 7.71
CA MET A 103 -0.14 0.67 6.41
C MET A 103 -1.38 0.35 5.59
N LEU A 104 -1.75 -0.94 5.49
CA LEU A 104 -2.92 -1.38 4.76
C LEU A 104 -4.21 -0.79 5.34
N ALA A 105 -4.39 -0.87 6.66
CA ALA A 105 -5.55 -0.33 7.37
C ALA A 105 -5.67 1.19 7.14
N THR A 106 -4.55 1.92 7.19
CA THR A 106 -4.52 3.36 6.93
C THR A 106 -4.89 3.68 5.48
N GLY A 107 -4.34 2.95 4.51
CA GLY A 107 -4.66 3.11 3.09
C GLY A 107 -6.13 2.84 2.77
N VAL A 108 -6.70 1.78 3.35
CA VAL A 108 -8.13 1.45 3.22
C VAL A 108 -8.99 2.53 3.87
N MET A 109 -8.66 2.97 5.08
CA MET A 109 -9.41 4.00 5.80
C MET A 109 -9.43 5.32 5.01
N LEU A 110 -8.29 5.76 4.47
CA LEU A 110 -8.22 6.95 3.62
C LEU A 110 -9.06 6.79 2.35
N THR A 111 -9.04 5.60 1.73
CA THR A 111 -9.86 5.31 0.56
C THR A 111 -11.36 5.42 0.88
N VAL A 112 -11.79 4.85 2.01
CA VAL A 112 -13.19 4.91 2.48
C VAL A 112 -13.60 6.35 2.78
N LEU A 113 -12.75 7.13 3.47
CA LEU A 113 -13.03 8.53 3.78
C LEU A 113 -13.19 9.38 2.52
N GLU A 114 -12.34 9.19 1.51
CA GLU A 114 -12.45 9.90 0.24
C GLU A 114 -13.72 9.54 -0.52
N VAL A 115 -14.10 8.26 -0.55
CA VAL A 115 -15.39 7.83 -1.13
C VAL A 115 -16.57 8.43 -0.38
N ALA A 116 -16.53 8.46 0.95
CA ALA A 116 -17.58 9.07 1.78
C ALA A 116 -17.69 10.58 1.54
N ARG A 117 -16.56 11.30 1.44
CA ARG A 117 -16.52 12.73 1.10
C ARG A 117 -17.13 13.03 -0.27
N GLN A 118 -16.78 12.24 -1.28
CA GLN A 118 -17.33 12.40 -2.64
C GLN A 118 -18.84 12.14 -2.71
N ARG A 119 -19.36 11.21 -1.89
CA ARG A 119 -20.80 10.97 -1.79
C ARG A 119 -21.52 12.12 -1.08
N ARG A 120 -20.90 12.73 -0.07
CA ARG A 120 -21.49 13.84 0.70
C ARG A 120 -21.55 15.16 -0.08
N SER A 121 -20.65 15.36 -1.03
CA SER A 121 -20.60 16.57 -1.87
C SER A 121 -21.51 16.50 -3.11
N ARG A 122 -22.23 15.40 -3.31
CA ARG A 122 -23.19 15.20 -4.40
C ARG A 122 -24.61 15.25 -3.85
#